data_AF-A0A7J7RKU1-F1
#
_entry.id   AF-A0A7J7RKU1-F1
#
_cell.length_a   1.000
_cell.length_b   1.000
_cell.length_c   1.000
_cell.angle_alpha   90.00
_cell.angle_beta   90.00
_cell.angle_gamma   90.00
#
_symmetry.space_group_name_H-M   'P 1'
#
loop_
_entity.id
_entity.type
_entity.pdbx_description
1 polymer ?
#
loop_
_entity_poly.entity_id
_entity_poly.type
_entity_poly.pdbx_seq_one_letter_code
_entity_poly.pdbx_strand_id
1 'polypeptide(L)'
;MSGKPALRAPGGPWTAAVMVWLVALSVPGAEGGDSPLEPTVTISLAKTEAITHHNMLVCSVTDFYPAHIKVRWFRDDQEETAGVVSTPLIRNGDWTYQVLVMLEMTPR
;
A
#
# COMPACT_ATOMS: atom_id res chain seq x y z
N MET A 1 -13.06 -15.61 2.50
CA MET A 1 -11.71 -15.95 2.00
C MET A 1 -11.16 -14.70 1.32
N SER A 2 -10.55 -13.78 2.07
CA SER A 2 -9.97 -12.57 1.47
C SER A 2 -8.57 -12.93 0.97
N GLY A 3 -8.44 -13.02 -0.36
CA GLY A 3 -7.15 -13.24 -1.02
C GLY A 3 -6.32 -11.97 -0.90
N LYS A 4 -5.06 -12.10 -0.50
CA LYS A 4 -4.15 -10.96 -0.38
C LYS A 4 -3.79 -10.47 -1.80
N PRO A 5 -4.06 -9.20 -2.17
CA PRO A 5 -3.48 -8.65 -3.37
C PRO A 5 -1.97 -8.49 -3.16
N ALA A 6 -1.19 -9.21 -3.95
CA ALA A 6 0.26 -9.07 -4.06
C ALA A 6 0.59 -8.61 -5.47
N LEU A 7 1.38 -7.54 -5.59
CA LEU A 7 1.74 -6.93 -6.87
C LEU A 7 3.25 -6.85 -7.01
N ARG A 8 3.74 -7.14 -8.22
CA ARG A 8 5.17 -7.04 -8.55
C ARG A 8 5.50 -5.65 -9.05
N ALA A 9 6.68 -5.17 -8.71
CA ALA A 9 7.21 -3.94 -9.27
C ALA A 9 7.62 -4.13 -10.74
N PRO A 10 7.51 -3.09 -11.59
CA PRO A 10 8.03 -3.14 -12.95
C PRO A 10 9.55 -3.37 -12.94
N GLY A 11 10.01 -4.49 -13.52
CA GLY A 11 11.42 -4.70 -13.85
C GLY A 11 12.36 -5.12 -12.71
N GLY A 12 11.87 -5.69 -11.59
CA GLY A 12 12.76 -6.13 -10.50
C GLY A 12 12.22 -7.27 -9.61
N PRO A 13 13.01 -7.74 -8.63
CA PRO A 13 12.66 -8.83 -7.70
C PRO A 13 11.70 -8.43 -6.56
N TRP A 14 10.99 -7.31 -6.74
CA TRP A 14 10.23 -6.67 -5.67
C TRP A 14 8.74 -6.95 -5.75
N THR A 15 8.12 -7.15 -4.58
CA THR A 15 6.68 -7.34 -4.43
C THR A 15 6.15 -6.46 -3.30
N ALA A 16 4.99 -5.84 -3.49
CA ALA A 16 4.22 -5.24 -2.40
C ALA A 16 3.01 -6.12 -2.06
N ALA A 17 2.76 -6.32 -0.77
CA ALA A 17 1.55 -7.00 -0.30
C ALA A 17 0.71 -6.05 0.55
N VAL A 18 -0.60 -6.03 0.29
CA VAL A 18 -1.57 -5.19 1.01
C VAL A 18 -2.51 -6.06 1.83
N MET A 19 -2.69 -5.70 3.09
CA MET A 19 -3.57 -6.37 4.04
C MET A 19 -4.57 -5.36 4.62
N VAL A 20 -5.86 -5.59 4.43
CA VAL A 20 -6.93 -4.89 5.15
C VAL A 20 -7.34 -5.76 6.33
N TRP A 21 -7.10 -5.30 7.56
CA TRP A 21 -7.59 -6.01 8.74
C TRP A 21 -9.08 -5.70 8.88
N LEU A 22 -9.94 -6.63 8.47
CA LEU A 22 -11.35 -6.59 8.82
C LEU A 22 -11.45 -6.72 10.35
N VAL A 23 -11.64 -5.61 11.05
CA VAL A 23 -12.16 -5.65 12.43
C VAL A 23 -13.66 -5.90 12.33
N ALA A 24 -14.03 -7.11 11.91
CA ALA A 24 -15.34 -7.65 12.22
C ALA A 24 -15.23 -8.20 13.64
N LEU A 25 -16.19 -7.86 14.51
CA LEU A 25 -16.45 -8.35 15.87
C LEU A 25 -16.33 -7.26 16.96
N SER A 26 -17.24 -6.28 16.97
CA SER A 26 -17.83 -5.74 18.23
C SER A 26 -18.79 -4.54 18.12
N VAL A 27 -19.17 -4.03 16.93
CA VAL A 27 -20.11 -2.89 16.86
C VAL A 27 -21.51 -3.35 16.41
N PRO A 28 -22.48 -3.49 17.33
CA PRO A 28 -23.88 -3.62 16.95
C PRO A 28 -24.43 -2.24 16.59
N GLY A 29 -24.78 -2.04 15.32
CA GLY A 29 -25.47 -0.83 14.86
C GLY A 29 -24.64 0.02 13.90
N ALA A 30 -24.49 -0.45 12.67
CA ALA A 30 -24.31 0.44 11.53
C ALA A 30 -25.34 0.01 10.48
N GLU A 31 -26.32 0.90 10.26
CA GLU A 31 -27.30 0.79 9.19
C GLU A 31 -26.60 0.69 7.83
N GLY A 32 -27.24 -0.01 6.89
CA GLY A 32 -26.66 -0.34 5.59
C GLY A 32 -26.09 0.88 4.86
N GLY A 33 -24.77 0.88 4.68
CA GLY A 33 -24.00 1.93 4.00
C GLY A 33 -22.48 1.72 4.08
N ASP A 34 -21.99 1.03 5.11
CA ASP A 34 -20.56 0.93 5.47
C ASP A 34 -19.89 -0.39 5.05
N SER A 35 -20.20 -0.90 3.85
CA SER A 35 -19.52 -2.10 3.32
C SER A 35 -18.03 -1.81 3.13
N PRO A 36 -17.11 -2.68 3.63
CA PRO A 36 -15.69 -2.53 3.38
C PRO A 36 -15.39 -2.46 1.88
N LEU A 37 -14.58 -1.49 1.46
CA LEU A 37 -14.15 -1.32 0.09
C LEU A 37 -12.72 -1.85 -0.06
N GLU A 38 -12.51 -2.71 -1.04
CA GLU A 38 -11.20 -3.25 -1.36
C GLU A 38 -10.30 -2.19 -2.01
N PRO A 39 -9.01 -2.12 -1.64
CA PRO A 39 -8.08 -1.14 -2.20
C PRO A 39 -7.78 -1.38 -3.67
N THR A 40 -7.68 -0.30 -4.43
CA THR A 40 -6.95 -0.28 -5.70
C THR A 40 -5.46 -0.11 -5.41
N VAL A 41 -4.61 -0.96 -6.01
CA VAL A 41 -3.17 -0.95 -5.76
C VAL A 41 -2.40 -0.82 -7.06
N THR A 42 -1.49 0.16 -7.13
CA THR A 42 -0.61 0.39 -8.27
C THR A 42 0.83 0.53 -7.80
N ILE A 43 1.76 -0.14 -8.50
CA ILE A 43 3.20 0.01 -8.25
C ILE A 43 3.84 0.74 -9.42
N SER A 44 4.54 1.83 -9.14
CA SER A 44 5.28 2.61 -10.13
C SER A 44 6.72 2.84 -9.71
N LEU A 45 7.59 3.00 -10.71
CA LEU A 45 8.96 3.42 -10.51
C LEU A 45 9.02 4.95 -10.59
N ALA A 46 9.46 5.61 -9.53
CA ALA A 46 9.78 7.02 -9.54
C ALA A 46 11.29 7.19 -9.72
N LYS A 47 11.69 7.90 -10.78
CA LYS A 47 13.06 8.37 -10.96
C LYS A 47 13.15 9.76 -10.33
N THR A 48 13.95 9.90 -9.28
CA THR A 48 14.24 11.23 -8.72
C THR A 48 15.31 11.87 -9.59
N GLU A 49 14.92 12.80 -10.46
CA GLU A 49 15.85 13.60 -11.26
C GLU A 49 16.57 14.63 -10.38
N ALA A 50 17.61 14.20 -9.64
CA ALA A 50 18.67 15.09 -9.15
C ALA A 50 19.81 14.28 -8.51
N ILE A 51 20.90 14.09 -9.24
CA ILE A 51 22.29 13.97 -8.75
C ILE A 51 22.64 12.65 -8.00
N THR A 52 21.66 11.90 -7.49
CA THR A 52 21.89 10.62 -6.83
C THR A 52 20.90 9.60 -7.38
N HIS A 53 21.41 8.49 -7.94
CA HIS A 53 20.63 7.46 -8.64
C HIS A 53 19.79 6.60 -7.67
N HIS A 54 19.00 7.22 -6.79
CA HIS A 54 18.06 6.49 -5.95
C HIS A 54 16.84 6.14 -6.79
N ASN A 55 16.75 4.87 -7.17
CA ASN A 55 15.54 4.36 -7.79
C ASN A 55 14.51 4.19 -6.68
N MET A 56 13.35 4.83 -6.77
CA MET A 56 12.30 4.71 -5.76
C MET A 56 11.13 3.91 -6.31
N LEU A 57 10.66 2.91 -5.57
CA LEU A 57 9.38 2.26 -5.84
C LEU A 57 8.29 2.96 -5.03
N VAL A 58 7.14 3.17 -5.68
CA VAL A 58 5.97 3.78 -5.04
C VAL A 58 4.80 2.80 -5.14
N CYS A 59 4.26 2.39 -4.00
CA CYS A 59 3.01 1.65 -3.91
C CYS A 59 1.90 2.64 -3.57
N SER A 60 1.03 2.91 -4.55
CA SER A 60 -0.17 3.71 -4.36
C SER A 60 -1.33 2.81 -4.01
N VAL A 61 -1.92 3.04 -2.83
CA VAL A 61 -3.12 2.32 -2.39
C VAL A 61 -4.26 3.31 -2.20
N THR A 62 -5.34 3.15 -2.97
CA THR A 62 -6.47 4.07 -3.03
C THR A 62 -7.81 3.36 -2.84
N ASP A 63 -8.88 4.13 -2.67
CA ASP A 63 -10.28 3.69 -2.75
C ASP A 63 -10.69 2.63 -1.71
N PHE A 64 -9.99 2.57 -0.57
CA PHE A 64 -10.29 1.60 0.48
C PHE A 64 -11.05 2.21 1.66
N TYR A 65 -11.87 1.38 2.30
CA TYR A 65 -12.58 1.70 3.54
C TYR A 65 -12.75 0.41 4.37
N PRO A 66 -12.63 0.43 5.71
CA PRO A 66 -12.28 1.57 6.58
C PRO A 66 -10.78 1.92 6.54
N ALA A 67 -10.35 2.88 7.38
CA ALA A 67 -8.97 3.40 7.45
C ALA A 67 -7.91 2.42 8.00
N HIS A 68 -8.10 1.11 7.81
CA HIS A 68 -7.28 0.05 8.40
C HIS A 68 -6.54 -0.72 7.31
N ILE A 69 -5.26 -0.41 7.13
CA ILE A 69 -4.43 -1.03 6.10
C ILE A 69 -3.01 -1.29 6.62
N LYS A 70 -2.40 -2.37 6.15
CA LYS A 70 -0.97 -2.66 6.30
C LYS A 70 -0.38 -3.01 4.95
N VAL A 71 0.65 -2.26 4.54
CA VAL A 71 1.40 -2.48 3.30
C VAL A 71 2.81 -2.94 3.66
N ARG A 72 3.32 -3.94 2.95
CA ARG A 72 4.67 -4.48 3.17
C ARG A 72 5.40 -4.70 1.86
N TRP A 73 6.66 -4.32 1.82
CA TRP A 73 7.57 -4.58 0.71
C TRP A 73 8.33 -5.87 0.93
N PHE A 74 8.58 -6.60 -0.16
CA PHE A 74 9.34 -7.84 -0.17
C PHE A 74 10.37 -7.81 -1.29
N ARG A 75 11.60 -8.17 -0.97
CA ARG A 75 12.67 -8.49 -1.93
C ARG A 75 12.92 -9.99 -1.82
N ASP A 76 12.77 -10.73 -2.93
CA ASP A 76 13.03 -12.18 -2.91
C ASP A 76 12.32 -12.90 -1.75
N ASP A 77 11.04 -12.57 -1.53
CA ASP A 77 10.17 -13.05 -0.45
C ASP A 77 10.59 -12.66 0.99
N GLN A 78 11.65 -11.89 1.17
CA GLN A 78 12.07 -11.33 2.45
C GLN A 78 11.45 -9.94 2.64
N GLU A 79 10.79 -9.71 3.77
CA GLU A 79 10.22 -8.40 4.10
C GLU A 79 11.32 -7.34 4.24
N GLU A 80 11.21 -6.27 3.45
CA GLU A 80 12.12 -5.13 3.45
C GLU A 80 11.50 -3.99 4.26
N THR A 81 12.29 -3.44 5.16
CA THR A 81 11.89 -2.32 6.03
C THR A 81 12.86 -1.15 5.93
N ALA A 82 14.09 -1.38 5.47
CA ALA A 82 15.05 -0.32 5.25
C ALA A 82 14.63 0.53 4.03
N GLY A 83 14.64 1.86 4.20
CA GLY A 83 14.24 2.78 3.13
C GLY A 83 12.73 2.80 2.84
N VAL A 84 11.91 2.12 3.64
CA VAL A 84 10.45 2.17 3.51
C VAL A 84 9.91 3.41 4.22
N VAL A 85 9.14 4.24 3.49
CA VAL A 85 8.50 5.45 4.02
C VAL A 85 7.04 5.46 3.59
N SER A 86 6.14 5.76 4.52
CA SER A 86 4.70 5.89 4.24
C SER A 86 4.25 7.32 4.45
N THR A 87 3.36 7.80 3.59
CA THR A 87 2.59 9.01 3.90
C THR A 87 1.60 8.72 5.03
N PRO A 88 1.11 9.75 5.74
CA PRO A 88 -0.11 9.63 6.53
C PRO A 88 -1.28 9.13 5.67
N LEU A 89 -2.27 8.52 6.33
CA LEU A 89 -3.55 8.21 5.69
C LEU A 89 -4.27 9.50 5.32
N ILE A 90 -4.71 9.58 4.07
CA ILE A 90 -5.47 10.72 3.55
C ILE A 90 -6.90 10.24 3.33
N ARG A 91 -7.88 10.98 3.86
CA ARG A 91 -9.30 10.75 3.60
C ARG A 91 -9.71 11.51 2.34
N ASN A 92 -10.41 10.82 1.44
CA ASN A 92 -11.00 11.38 0.24
C ASN A 92 -12.38 12.02 0.51
N GLY A 93 -12.90 12.78 -0.46
CA GLY A 93 -14.22 13.42 -0.34
C GLY A 93 -15.41 12.44 -0.39
N ASP A 94 -15.15 11.18 -0.74
CA ASP A 94 -16.12 10.09 -0.91
C ASP A 94 -16.02 9.02 0.19
N TRP A 95 -15.50 9.40 1.37
CA TRP A 95 -15.32 8.54 2.55
C TRP A 95 -14.22 7.48 2.46
N THR A 96 -13.64 7.25 1.29
CA THR A 96 -12.50 6.34 1.11
C THR A 96 -11.19 6.94 1.60
N TYR A 97 -10.15 6.12 1.67
CA TYR A 97 -8.81 6.53 2.08
C TYR A 97 -7.78 6.18 1.02
N GLN A 98 -6.64 6.88 1.10
CA GLN A 98 -5.45 6.59 0.31
C GLN A 98 -4.18 6.69 1.14
N VAL A 99 -3.14 5.95 0.72
CA VAL A 99 -1.79 6.00 1.28
C VAL A 99 -0.76 5.70 0.20
N LEU A 100 0.39 6.37 0.26
CA LEU A 100 1.57 6.04 -0.55
C LEU A 100 2.62 5.39 0.33
N VAL A 101 3.13 4.23 -0.09
CA VAL A 101 4.23 3.53 0.58
C VAL A 101 5.40 3.42 -0.37
N MET A 102 6.43 4.19 -0.10
CA MET A 102 7.63 4.33 -0.90
C MET A 102 8.74 3.43 -0.37
N LEU A 103 9.56 2.92 -1.27
CA LEU A 103 10.76 2.14 -0.95
C LEU A 103 11.93 2.73 -1.74
N GLU A 104 12.90 3.30 -1.02
CA GLU A 104 14.16 3.76 -1.59
C GLU A 104 15.06 2.56 -1.91
N MET A 105 15.45 2.42 -3.18
CA MET A 105 16.36 1.37 -3.61
C MET A 105 17.75 1.96 -3.83
N THR A 106 18.73 1.39 -3.13
CA THR A 106 20.14 1.55 -3.48
C THR A 106 20.47 0.65 -4.66
N PRO A 107 21.01 1.19 -5.78
CA PRO A 107 21.67 0.38 -6.78
C PRO A 107 22.80 -0.43 -6.11
N ARG A 108 22.97 -1.69 -6.49
CA ARG A 108 24.17 -2.46 -6.16
C ARG A 108 25.17 -2.38 -7.30
#